data_AF-L8NYN8-F1
#
_entry.id   AF-L8NYN8-F1
#
_cell.length_a   1.000
_cell.length_b   1.000
_cell.length_c   1.000
_cell.angle_alpha   90.00
_cell.angle_beta   90.00
_cell.angle_gamma   90.00
#
_symmetry.space_group_name_H-M   'P 1'
#
loop_
_entity.id
_entity.type
_entity.pdbx_description
1 polymer ?
#
loop_
_entity_poly.entity_id
_entity_poly.type
_entity_poly.pdbx_seq_one_letter_code
_entity_poly.pdbx_strand_id
1 'polypeptide(L)'
;MSRSQLAPGVEVVAVPGRGLAVRTADGEFLSVRVGEADQDALLARLSGAVTDGPDAELDRLVRAFEDAGYLAERPRHAAWPAGRRDVRLVGDCVLTGPLAAYLRAAGAEPQSAAPEEATDGQPAAVVWCLDGPVPQGLWGAADRLPERGIAWLRCHREGWQAYVEPLAVAAGDVTSAHVRARRLAATPAHRELDAYWIGPRISGESFRLETPAAGLLAALLADDLTRWATDAPDTGGLPARRRLRRVDLRTLTVTEHPVLPVPDVAPMPEKAG
;
A
#
# COMPACT_ATOMS: atom_id res chain seq x y z
N MET A 1 -29.85 9.89 11.81
CA MET A 1 -29.67 8.52 11.29
C MET A 1 -28.81 7.76 12.27
N SER A 2 -29.32 6.66 12.82
CA SER A 2 -28.52 5.76 13.65
C SER A 2 -27.34 5.21 12.83
N ARG A 3 -26.15 5.16 13.42
CA ARG A 3 -24.98 4.47 12.84
C ARG A 3 -24.85 3.11 13.52
N SER A 4 -24.63 2.07 12.71
CA SER A 4 -24.26 0.74 13.19
C SER A 4 -23.07 0.82 14.16
N GLN A 5 -23.10 -0.01 15.19
CA GLN A 5 -22.04 -0.16 16.17
C GLN A 5 -21.01 -1.20 15.74
N LEU A 6 -21.29 -2.00 14.71
CA LEU A 6 -20.36 -3.02 14.23
C LEU A 6 -19.10 -2.41 13.61
N ALA A 7 -17.98 -3.09 13.81
CA ALA A 7 -16.71 -2.77 13.14
C ALA A 7 -16.87 -2.90 11.61
N PRO A 8 -16.15 -2.08 10.82
CA PRO A 8 -16.20 -2.19 9.36
C PRO A 8 -15.88 -3.62 8.87
N GLY A 9 -16.69 -4.12 7.94
CA GLY A 9 -16.55 -5.48 7.39
C GLY A 9 -17.12 -6.60 8.26
N VAL A 10 -17.53 -6.29 9.50
CA VAL A 10 -18.25 -7.23 10.37
C VAL A 10 -19.75 -7.14 10.10
N GLU A 11 -20.39 -8.29 9.92
CA GLU A 11 -21.83 -8.40 9.73
C GLU A 11 -22.41 -9.39 10.74
N VAL A 12 -23.64 -9.14 11.17
CA VAL A 12 -24.42 -10.10 11.95
C VAL A 12 -25.61 -10.53 11.10
N VAL A 13 -25.74 -11.83 10.89
CA VAL A 13 -26.79 -12.41 10.05
C VAL A 13 -27.61 -13.43 10.82
N ALA A 14 -28.91 -13.44 10.59
CA ALA A 14 -29.78 -14.50 11.05
C ALA A 14 -29.62 -15.74 10.15
N VAL A 15 -29.34 -16.88 10.77
CA VAL A 15 -29.18 -18.18 10.10
C VAL A 15 -30.42 -19.02 10.39
N PRO A 16 -31.22 -19.38 9.36
CA PRO A 16 -32.43 -20.17 9.54
C PRO A 16 -32.18 -21.45 10.33
N GLY A 17 -32.91 -21.63 11.44
CA GLY A 17 -32.82 -22.80 12.31
C GLY A 17 -31.53 -22.89 13.16
N ARG A 18 -30.66 -21.87 13.15
CA ARG A 18 -29.38 -21.88 13.89
C ARG A 18 -29.08 -20.62 14.70
N GLY A 19 -29.98 -19.63 14.68
CA GLY A 19 -29.81 -18.37 15.42
C GLY A 19 -28.92 -17.38 14.66
N LEU A 20 -28.12 -16.58 15.38
CA LEU A 20 -27.29 -15.54 14.77
C LEU A 20 -25.86 -16.04 14.47
N ALA A 21 -25.24 -15.48 13.44
CA ALA A 21 -23.82 -15.66 13.14
C ALA A 21 -23.15 -14.30 12.87
N VAL A 22 -21.91 -14.16 13.33
CA VAL A 22 -21.02 -13.06 12.95
C VAL A 22 -20.25 -13.51 11.72
N ARG A 23 -20.31 -12.71 10.65
CA ARG A 23 -19.32 -12.75 9.57
C ARG A 23 -18.21 -11.76 9.94
N THR A 24 -16.99 -12.24 10.19
CA THR A 24 -15.86 -11.38 10.54
C THR A 24 -15.42 -10.54 9.33
N ALA A 25 -14.61 -9.51 9.55
CA ALA A 25 -14.03 -8.70 8.48
C ALA A 25 -13.21 -9.55 7.49
N ASP A 26 -12.57 -10.62 7.98
CA ASP A 26 -11.78 -11.57 7.19
C ASP A 26 -12.65 -12.64 6.47
N GLY A 27 -13.97 -12.61 6.69
CA GLY A 27 -14.93 -13.49 6.02
C GLY A 27 -15.19 -14.83 6.70
N GLU A 28 -14.75 -15.02 7.95
CA GLU A 28 -15.08 -16.20 8.74
C GLU A 28 -16.49 -16.10 9.33
N PHE A 29 -17.15 -17.24 9.57
CA PHE A 29 -18.45 -17.29 10.23
C PHE A 29 -18.33 -17.89 11.63
N LEU A 30 -18.81 -17.16 12.63
CA LEU A 30 -18.85 -17.58 14.03
C LEU A 30 -20.29 -17.59 14.54
N SER A 31 -20.71 -18.69 15.16
CA SER A 31 -22.05 -18.77 15.75
C SER A 31 -22.16 -17.90 17.01
N VAL A 32 -23.21 -17.09 17.11
CA VAL A 32 -23.52 -16.31 18.32
C VAL A 32 -24.45 -17.13 19.20
N ARG A 33 -24.01 -17.42 20.41
CA ARG A 33 -24.88 -18.02 21.44
C ARG A 33 -25.62 -16.90 22.16
N VAL A 34 -26.83 -16.62 21.70
CA VAL A 34 -27.69 -15.55 22.25
C VAL A 34 -28.34 -15.89 23.59
N GLY A 35 -28.33 -17.18 24.00
CA GLY A 35 -28.98 -17.60 25.24
C GLY A 35 -30.47 -17.30 25.22
N GLU A 36 -30.95 -16.61 26.28
CA GLU A 36 -32.34 -16.16 26.43
C GLU A 36 -32.57 -14.75 25.84
N ALA A 37 -31.55 -14.10 25.28
CA ALA A 37 -31.70 -12.78 24.70
C ALA A 37 -32.53 -12.82 23.41
N ASP A 38 -33.34 -11.77 23.21
CA ASP A 38 -34.07 -11.56 21.97
C ASP A 38 -33.08 -11.20 20.84
N GLN A 39 -33.08 -12.03 19.79
CA GLN A 39 -32.23 -11.87 18.62
C GLN A 39 -32.54 -10.57 17.86
N ASP A 40 -33.81 -10.19 17.78
CA ASP A 40 -34.24 -8.99 17.08
C ASP A 40 -33.84 -7.74 17.86
N ALA A 41 -33.90 -7.79 19.19
CA ALA A 41 -33.40 -6.73 20.07
C ALA A 41 -31.88 -6.55 19.93
N LEU A 42 -31.11 -7.64 19.81
CA LEU A 42 -29.66 -7.58 19.55
C LEU A 42 -29.35 -6.97 18.20
N LEU A 43 -30.03 -7.37 17.13
CA LEU A 43 -29.86 -6.78 15.80
C LEU A 43 -30.21 -5.29 15.79
N ALA A 44 -31.31 -4.90 16.45
CA ALA A 44 -31.70 -3.50 16.59
C ALA A 44 -30.63 -2.68 17.32
N ARG A 45 -30.13 -3.20 18.46
CA ARG A 45 -29.10 -2.56 19.27
C ARG A 45 -27.79 -2.37 18.51
N LEU A 46 -27.32 -3.41 17.82
CA LEU A 46 -26.08 -3.38 17.02
C LEU A 46 -26.21 -2.48 15.78
N SER A 47 -27.40 -2.36 15.21
CA SER A 47 -27.71 -1.39 14.16
C SER A 47 -27.81 0.06 14.67
N GLY A 48 -27.67 0.24 15.99
CA GLY A 48 -27.73 1.52 16.71
C GLY A 48 -29.14 2.05 16.95
N ALA A 49 -30.18 1.24 16.68
CA ALA A 49 -31.54 1.61 17.06
C ALA A 49 -31.66 1.72 18.59
N VAL A 50 -32.53 2.61 19.05
CA VAL A 50 -32.84 2.73 20.48
C VAL A 50 -33.69 1.52 20.86
N THR A 51 -33.20 0.73 21.82
CA THR A 51 -33.95 -0.37 22.42
C THR A 51 -34.58 0.10 23.72
N ASP A 52 -35.79 -0.38 24.04
CA ASP A 52 -36.49 -0.01 25.26
C ASP A 52 -35.96 -0.77 26.47
N GLY A 53 -35.56 -0.03 27.51
CA GLY A 53 -35.22 -0.56 28.84
C GLY A 53 -33.84 -1.23 28.96
N PRO A 54 -33.33 -1.35 30.21
CA PRO A 54 -32.09 -2.07 30.48
C PRO A 54 -32.33 -3.59 30.37
N ASP A 55 -31.56 -4.26 29.52
CA ASP A 55 -31.52 -5.72 29.40
C ASP A 55 -30.08 -6.21 29.67
N ALA A 56 -29.90 -6.89 30.81
CA ALA A 56 -28.59 -7.33 31.27
C ALA A 56 -27.97 -8.42 30.38
N GLU A 57 -28.79 -9.25 29.73
CA GLU A 57 -28.28 -10.30 28.82
C GLU A 57 -27.88 -9.67 27.48
N LEU A 58 -28.67 -8.71 27.00
CA LEU A 58 -28.32 -7.91 25.83
C LEU A 58 -27.01 -7.12 26.04
N ASP A 59 -26.85 -6.48 27.20
CA ASP A 59 -25.63 -5.76 27.56
C ASP A 59 -24.43 -6.70 27.68
N ARG A 60 -24.61 -7.91 28.20
CA ARG A 60 -23.58 -8.95 28.21
C ARG A 60 -23.15 -9.34 26.80
N LEU A 61 -24.10 -9.52 25.89
CA LEU A 61 -23.80 -9.87 24.49
C LEU A 61 -23.08 -8.73 23.77
N VAL A 62 -23.52 -7.48 23.96
CA VAL A 62 -22.82 -6.31 23.40
C VAL A 62 -21.39 -6.23 23.92
N ARG A 63 -21.15 -6.44 25.21
CA ARG A 63 -19.79 -6.51 25.77
C ARG A 63 -18.98 -7.66 25.17
N ALA A 64 -19.58 -8.83 24.93
CA ALA A 64 -18.89 -9.94 24.27
C ALA A 64 -18.47 -9.58 22.83
N PHE A 65 -19.29 -8.81 22.11
CA PHE A 65 -18.91 -8.26 20.80
C PHE A 65 -17.79 -7.22 20.91
N GLU A 66 -17.81 -6.38 21.95
CA GLU A 66 -16.75 -5.40 22.22
C GLU A 66 -15.42 -6.09 22.55
N ASP A 67 -15.44 -7.02 23.51
CA ASP A 67 -14.28 -7.81 23.95
C ASP A 67 -13.67 -8.63 22.80
N ALA A 68 -14.49 -9.08 21.86
CA ALA A 68 -14.06 -9.79 20.65
C ALA A 68 -13.61 -8.86 19.50
N GLY A 69 -13.71 -7.52 19.68
CA GLY A 69 -13.31 -6.54 18.67
C GLY A 69 -14.28 -6.40 17.49
N TYR A 70 -15.52 -6.85 17.63
CA TYR A 70 -16.56 -6.78 16.59
C TYR A 70 -17.38 -5.49 16.61
N LEU A 71 -17.22 -4.67 17.65
CA LEU A 71 -17.77 -3.32 17.68
C LEU A 71 -16.72 -2.31 17.23
N ALA A 72 -17.18 -1.30 16.48
CA ALA A 72 -16.37 -0.17 16.12
C ALA A 72 -16.11 0.71 17.35
N GLU A 73 -14.89 0.68 17.89
CA GLU A 73 -14.29 1.96 18.26
C GLU A 73 -14.14 2.72 16.94
N ARG A 74 -14.84 3.86 16.76
CA ARG A 74 -14.85 4.59 15.48
C ARG A 74 -13.43 4.63 14.92
N PRO A 75 -13.13 3.95 13.80
CA PRO A 75 -11.92 4.21 13.07
C PRO A 75 -12.15 5.59 12.48
N ARG A 76 -11.67 6.62 13.18
CA ARG A 76 -11.37 7.87 12.51
C ARG A 76 -10.28 7.45 11.55
N HIS A 77 -10.58 7.35 10.25
CA HIS A 77 -9.50 7.38 9.26
C HIS A 77 -8.59 8.51 9.69
N ALA A 78 -7.39 8.16 10.15
CA ALA A 78 -6.49 9.15 10.69
C ALA A 78 -6.29 10.17 9.57
N ALA A 79 -6.73 11.40 9.81
CA ALA A 79 -6.66 12.42 8.80
C ALA A 79 -5.19 12.60 8.42
N TRP A 80 -4.90 12.73 7.13
CA TRP A 80 -3.55 13.02 6.67
C TRP A 80 -2.96 14.22 7.44
N PRO A 81 -1.85 14.03 8.18
CA PRO A 81 -1.26 15.10 8.96
C PRO A 81 -0.80 16.24 8.06
N ALA A 82 -1.00 17.49 8.47
CA ALA A 82 -0.67 18.67 7.65
C ALA A 82 0.79 18.64 7.14
N GLY A 83 1.73 18.22 8.00
CA GLY A 83 3.15 18.10 7.64
C GLY A 83 3.50 16.95 6.69
N ARG A 84 2.52 16.11 6.30
CA ARG A 84 2.71 14.99 5.37
C ARG A 84 1.87 15.09 4.09
N ARG A 85 1.20 16.23 3.86
CA ARG A 85 0.30 16.42 2.70
C ARG A 85 0.99 16.75 1.40
N ASP A 86 2.10 17.47 1.43
CA ASP A 86 2.84 17.82 0.21
C ASP A 86 3.54 16.58 -0.36
N VAL A 87 3.04 16.11 -1.51
CA VAL A 87 3.58 14.96 -2.22
C VAL A 87 3.90 15.35 -3.66
N ARG A 88 5.15 15.18 -4.07
CA ARG A 88 5.58 15.44 -5.46
C ARG A 88 5.44 14.18 -6.30
N LEU A 89 4.80 14.32 -7.44
CA LEU A 89 4.62 13.25 -8.42
C LEU A 89 5.45 13.54 -9.67
N VAL A 90 6.34 12.64 -10.02
CA VAL A 90 7.28 12.79 -11.15
C VAL A 90 7.12 11.62 -12.12
N GLY A 91 7.18 11.91 -13.42
CA GLY A 91 7.17 10.90 -14.49
C GLY A 91 5.84 10.82 -15.25
N ASP A 92 5.49 9.63 -15.72
CA ASP A 92 4.45 9.45 -16.75
C ASP A 92 3.03 9.69 -16.21
N CYS A 93 2.28 10.55 -16.91
CA CYS A 93 0.95 10.99 -16.49
C CYS A 93 -0.09 9.86 -16.42
N VAL A 94 0.10 8.79 -17.20
CA VAL A 94 -0.75 7.59 -17.14
C VAL A 94 -0.72 6.93 -15.76
N LEU A 95 0.40 7.05 -15.04
CA LEU A 95 0.57 6.54 -13.68
C LEU A 95 0.32 7.64 -12.63
N THR A 96 0.85 8.85 -12.82
CA THR A 96 0.74 9.92 -11.82
C THR A 96 -0.66 10.53 -11.72
N GLY A 97 -1.44 10.51 -12.81
CA GLY A 97 -2.84 10.97 -12.84
C GLY A 97 -3.76 10.23 -11.86
N PRO A 98 -3.97 8.91 -12.00
CA PRO A 98 -4.78 8.14 -11.06
C PRO A 98 -4.22 8.17 -9.64
N LEU A 99 -2.89 8.17 -9.47
CA LEU A 99 -2.27 8.30 -8.16
C LEU A 99 -2.64 9.62 -7.48
N ALA A 100 -2.57 10.75 -8.20
CA ALA A 100 -2.96 12.04 -7.66
C ALA A 100 -4.44 12.06 -7.23
N ALA A 101 -5.32 11.39 -7.97
CA ALA A 101 -6.73 11.28 -7.60
C ALA A 101 -6.93 10.50 -6.29
N TYR A 102 -6.28 9.35 -6.13
CA TYR A 102 -6.37 8.56 -4.90
C TYR A 102 -5.76 9.27 -3.69
N LEU A 103 -4.61 9.93 -3.87
CA LEU A 103 -3.98 10.71 -2.80
C LEU A 103 -4.87 11.88 -2.35
N ARG A 104 -5.46 12.65 -3.28
CA ARG A 104 -6.42 13.71 -2.92
C ARG A 104 -7.63 13.17 -2.17
N ALA A 105 -8.18 12.04 -2.60
CA ALA A 105 -9.29 11.39 -1.92
C ALA A 105 -8.91 10.95 -0.49
N ALA A 106 -7.65 10.59 -0.25
CA ALA A 106 -7.13 10.26 1.07
C ALA A 106 -6.79 11.49 1.95
N GLY A 107 -6.84 12.70 1.40
CA GLY A 107 -6.55 13.96 2.12
C GLY A 107 -5.15 14.53 1.91
N ALA A 108 -4.41 14.03 0.92
CA ALA A 108 -3.14 14.56 0.46
C ALA A 108 -3.27 15.79 -0.44
N GLU A 109 -2.15 16.46 -0.69
CA GLU A 109 -2.03 17.59 -1.62
C GLU A 109 -0.97 17.29 -2.70
N PRO A 110 -1.22 16.29 -3.58
CA PRO A 110 -0.24 15.89 -4.59
C PRO A 110 -0.09 16.94 -5.70
N GLN A 111 1.16 17.23 -6.04
CA GLN A 111 1.54 18.15 -7.10
C GLN A 111 2.44 17.45 -8.11
N SER A 112 2.12 17.57 -9.40
CA SER A 112 3.04 17.14 -10.45
C SER A 112 4.28 18.05 -10.44
N ALA A 113 5.46 17.47 -10.61
CA ALA A 113 6.72 18.20 -10.66
C ALA A 113 7.60 17.67 -11.78
N ALA A 114 8.41 18.54 -12.38
CA ALA A 114 9.54 18.11 -13.19
C ALA A 114 10.59 17.42 -12.29
N PRO A 115 11.45 16.51 -12.83
CA PRO A 115 12.51 15.86 -12.07
C PRO A 115 13.40 16.81 -11.25
N GLU A 116 13.74 17.96 -11.82
CA GLU A 116 14.57 19.01 -11.22
C GLU A 116 13.86 19.75 -10.08
N GLU A 117 12.55 19.88 -10.13
CA GLU A 117 11.70 20.56 -9.14
C GLU A 117 11.19 19.61 -8.05
N ALA A 118 11.47 18.31 -8.18
CA ALA A 118 10.88 17.27 -7.34
C ALA A 118 11.19 17.42 -5.84
N THR A 119 12.19 18.22 -5.47
CA THR A 119 12.58 18.45 -4.07
C THR A 119 12.36 19.88 -3.60
N ASP A 120 11.80 20.73 -4.46
CA ASP A 120 11.55 22.14 -4.16
C ASP A 120 10.52 22.26 -3.02
N GLY A 121 10.80 23.14 -2.07
CA GLY A 121 9.95 23.32 -0.90
C GLY A 121 10.03 22.20 0.14
N GLN A 122 10.92 21.21 -0.03
CA GLN A 122 11.12 20.10 0.92
C GLN A 122 9.80 19.33 1.18
N PRO A 123 9.23 18.68 0.15
CA PRO A 123 7.97 17.97 0.27
C PRO A 123 8.07 16.81 1.26
N ALA A 124 6.94 16.34 1.77
CA ALA A 124 6.91 15.20 2.67
C ALA A 124 7.28 13.89 1.96
N ALA A 125 6.88 13.76 0.69
CA ALA A 125 7.20 12.61 -0.13
C ALA A 125 7.41 12.98 -1.61
N VAL A 126 8.24 12.18 -2.29
CA VAL A 126 8.39 12.18 -3.74
C VAL A 126 8.04 10.79 -4.25
N VAL A 127 7.21 10.73 -5.29
CA VAL A 127 6.80 9.51 -5.96
C VAL A 127 7.17 9.59 -7.43
N TRP A 128 7.98 8.66 -7.91
CA TRP A 128 8.42 8.64 -9.31
C TRP A 128 7.87 7.43 -10.04
N CYS A 129 7.07 7.68 -11.07
CA CYS A 129 6.36 6.66 -11.82
C CYS A 129 6.82 6.65 -13.28
N LEU A 130 7.32 5.51 -13.77
CA LEU A 130 7.79 5.37 -15.15
C LEU A 130 7.02 4.27 -15.91
N ASP A 131 6.43 4.61 -17.04
CA ASP A 131 5.79 3.67 -17.97
C ASP A 131 6.83 3.03 -18.92
N GLY A 132 7.99 2.66 -18.36
CA GLY A 132 9.10 2.08 -19.08
C GLY A 132 10.30 1.77 -18.18
N PRO A 133 11.35 1.14 -18.73
CA PRO A 133 12.52 0.76 -17.96
C PRO A 133 13.27 2.01 -17.48
N VAL A 134 13.74 1.94 -16.24
CA VAL A 134 14.43 3.04 -15.58
C VAL A 134 15.82 3.23 -16.18
N PRO A 135 16.17 4.41 -16.73
CA PRO A 135 17.53 4.71 -17.17
C PRO A 135 18.54 4.59 -16.02
N GLN A 136 19.76 4.16 -16.32
CA GLN A 136 20.83 4.10 -15.31
C GLN A 136 21.08 5.48 -14.70
N GLY A 137 21.22 5.54 -13.38
CA GLY A 137 21.56 6.76 -12.65
C GLY A 137 20.40 7.74 -12.44
N LEU A 138 19.26 7.57 -13.12
CA LEU A 138 18.13 8.51 -13.03
C LEU A 138 17.68 8.76 -11.57
N TRP A 139 17.63 7.70 -10.77
CA TRP A 139 17.21 7.79 -9.37
C TRP A 139 18.37 7.88 -8.37
N GLY A 140 19.61 8.03 -8.83
CA GLY A 140 20.78 8.05 -7.94
C GLY A 140 20.75 9.20 -6.91
N ALA A 141 20.27 10.37 -7.31
CA ALA A 141 20.04 11.49 -6.39
C ALA A 141 18.80 11.26 -5.50
N ALA A 142 17.74 10.67 -6.06
CA ALA A 142 16.50 10.40 -5.36
C ALA A 142 16.66 9.35 -4.23
N ASP A 143 17.61 8.43 -4.37
CA ASP A 143 17.94 7.44 -3.35
C ASP A 143 18.48 8.05 -2.04
N ARG A 144 18.89 9.33 -2.05
CA ARG A 144 19.34 10.08 -0.85
C ARG A 144 18.23 10.94 -0.21
N LEU A 145 17.04 11.00 -0.80
CA LEU A 145 15.91 11.76 -0.23
C LEU A 145 15.55 11.37 1.21
N PRO A 146 15.59 10.08 1.60
CA PRO A 146 15.30 9.67 2.97
C PRO A 146 16.27 10.26 4.01
N GLU A 147 17.53 10.54 3.64
CA GLU A 147 18.51 11.22 4.51
C GLU A 147 18.13 12.67 4.81
N ARG A 148 17.34 13.27 3.91
CA ARG A 148 16.78 14.61 4.06
C ARG A 148 15.40 14.59 4.74
N GLY A 149 14.90 13.43 5.17
CA GLY A 149 13.56 13.29 5.74
C GLY A 149 12.42 13.38 4.72
N ILE A 150 12.72 13.20 3.43
CA ILE A 150 11.72 13.14 2.35
C ILE A 150 11.46 11.66 2.04
N ALA A 151 10.21 11.22 2.16
CA ALA A 151 9.84 9.86 1.78
C ALA A 151 9.99 9.65 0.26
N TRP A 152 10.47 8.48 -0.13
CA TRP A 152 10.81 8.13 -1.50
C TRP A 152 10.12 6.84 -1.92
N LEU A 153 9.21 6.93 -2.89
CA LEU A 153 8.48 5.80 -3.44
C LEU A 153 8.56 5.82 -4.97
N ARG A 154 8.52 4.65 -5.59
CA ARG A 154 8.72 4.56 -7.04
C ARG A 154 8.08 3.33 -7.66
N CYS A 155 7.67 3.48 -8.91
CA CYS A 155 7.26 2.37 -9.75
C CYS A 155 7.81 2.51 -11.16
N HIS A 156 7.99 1.38 -11.83
CA HIS A 156 8.42 1.35 -13.21
C HIS A 156 7.90 0.10 -13.94
N ARG A 157 7.87 0.15 -15.28
CA ARG A 157 7.46 -0.98 -16.12
C ARG A 157 8.66 -1.56 -16.89
N GLU A 158 8.75 -2.88 -16.92
CA GLU A 158 9.67 -3.62 -17.79
C GLU A 158 8.87 -4.66 -18.59
N GLY A 159 8.59 -4.36 -19.86
CA GLY A 159 7.73 -5.20 -20.69
C GLY A 159 6.32 -5.32 -20.10
N TRP A 160 5.85 -6.54 -19.90
CA TRP A 160 4.55 -6.88 -19.28
C TRP A 160 4.60 -6.99 -17.75
N GLN A 161 5.70 -6.57 -17.13
CA GLN A 161 5.82 -6.53 -15.68
C GLN A 161 5.92 -5.09 -15.23
N ALA A 162 5.24 -4.74 -14.14
CA ALA A 162 5.47 -3.49 -13.43
C ALA A 162 5.97 -3.79 -12.02
N TYR A 163 6.80 -2.89 -11.50
CA TYR A 163 7.39 -3.01 -10.18
C TYR A 163 7.00 -1.79 -9.36
N VAL A 164 6.53 -2.03 -8.13
CA VAL A 164 6.44 -1.02 -7.08
C VAL A 164 7.56 -1.34 -6.10
N GLU A 165 8.57 -0.50 -6.05
CA GLU A 165 9.72 -0.72 -5.17
C GLU A 165 9.41 -0.28 -3.74
N PRO A 166 10.15 -0.80 -2.73
CA PRO A 166 9.88 -0.49 -1.34
C PRO A 166 9.91 1.02 -1.04
N LEU A 167 9.01 1.44 -0.15
CA LEU A 167 8.98 2.79 0.39
C LEU A 167 10.23 3.07 1.24
N ALA A 168 10.99 4.11 0.92
CA ALA A 168 12.14 4.53 1.73
C ALA A 168 11.80 5.82 2.48
N VAL A 169 11.94 5.82 3.81
CA VAL A 169 11.56 6.96 4.67
C VAL A 169 12.68 7.42 5.59
N ALA A 170 13.68 6.57 5.82
CA ALA A 170 14.86 6.90 6.59
C ALA A 170 16.13 6.35 5.93
N ALA A 171 17.28 6.89 6.35
CA ALA A 171 18.57 6.33 6.00
C ALA A 171 18.63 4.83 6.33
N GLY A 172 19.20 4.03 5.42
CA GLY A 172 19.27 2.56 5.54
C GLY A 172 18.03 1.80 5.03
N ASP A 173 17.01 2.50 4.53
CA ASP A 173 15.93 1.85 3.77
C ASP A 173 16.38 1.34 2.39
N VAL A 174 15.52 0.53 1.77
CA VAL A 174 15.85 -0.07 0.46
C VAL A 174 15.77 1.00 -0.64
N THR A 175 16.93 1.29 -1.24
CA THR A 175 17.09 2.21 -2.36
C THR A 175 16.87 1.50 -3.70
N SER A 176 16.78 2.26 -4.80
CA SER A 176 16.67 1.68 -6.14
C SER A 176 17.93 0.91 -6.52
N ALA A 177 19.10 1.39 -6.08
CA ALA A 177 20.36 0.68 -6.21
C ALA A 177 20.34 -0.69 -5.50
N HIS A 178 19.77 -0.78 -4.30
CA HIS A 178 19.61 -2.06 -3.59
C HIS A 178 18.71 -3.03 -4.36
N VAL A 179 17.58 -2.56 -4.89
CA VAL A 179 16.68 -3.41 -5.69
C VAL A 179 17.40 -3.94 -6.92
N ARG A 180 18.10 -3.09 -7.67
CA ARG A 180 18.88 -3.51 -8.84
C ARG A 180 19.95 -4.54 -8.50
N ALA A 181 20.75 -4.28 -7.47
CA ALA A 181 21.81 -5.19 -7.03
C ALA A 181 21.25 -6.56 -6.61
N ARG A 182 20.15 -6.58 -5.85
CA ARG A 182 19.47 -7.83 -5.45
C ARG A 182 18.89 -8.57 -6.65
N ARG A 183 18.29 -7.86 -7.60
CA ARG A 183 17.76 -8.47 -8.84
C ARG A 183 18.88 -9.08 -9.68
N LEU A 184 20.03 -8.41 -9.83
CA LEU A 184 21.22 -8.97 -10.51
C LEU A 184 21.73 -10.22 -9.81
N ALA A 185 21.83 -10.20 -8.48
CA ALA A 185 22.29 -11.36 -7.71
C ALA A 185 21.32 -12.55 -7.76
N ALA A 186 20.03 -12.30 -8.01
CA ALA A 186 18.98 -13.32 -8.01
C ALA A 186 18.74 -13.96 -9.39
N THR A 187 19.41 -13.48 -10.46
CA THR A 187 19.22 -14.03 -11.82
C THR A 187 20.49 -14.73 -12.34
N PRO A 188 20.37 -15.88 -13.01
CA PRO A 188 21.49 -16.45 -13.76
C PRO A 188 21.87 -15.57 -14.96
N ALA A 189 20.94 -14.79 -15.51
CA ALA A 189 21.11 -13.91 -16.66
C ALA A 189 21.48 -12.47 -16.23
N HIS A 190 22.41 -12.33 -15.28
CA HIS A 190 22.77 -11.05 -14.68
C HIS A 190 23.46 -10.11 -15.67
N ARG A 191 24.24 -10.64 -16.62
CA ARG A 191 24.89 -9.81 -17.66
C ARG A 191 23.88 -9.26 -18.66
N GLU A 192 22.90 -10.08 -19.03
CA GLU A 192 21.81 -9.70 -19.93
C GLU A 192 20.89 -8.68 -19.27
N LEU A 193 20.58 -8.85 -17.98
CA LEU A 193 19.78 -7.90 -17.22
C LEU A 193 20.50 -6.55 -17.05
N ASP A 194 21.80 -6.57 -16.78
CA ASP A 194 22.60 -5.34 -16.71
C ASP A 194 22.65 -4.63 -18.08
N ALA A 195 22.88 -5.38 -19.15
CA ALA A 195 22.83 -4.87 -20.52
C ALA A 195 21.45 -4.30 -20.89
N TYR A 196 20.35 -4.91 -20.42
CA TYR A 196 19.00 -4.41 -20.64
C TYR A 196 18.77 -3.02 -20.03
N TRP A 197 19.38 -2.73 -18.87
CA TRP A 197 19.21 -1.44 -18.20
C TRP A 197 20.15 -0.34 -18.70
N ILE A 198 21.36 -0.70 -19.13
CA ILE A 198 22.42 0.25 -19.48
C ILE A 198 22.53 0.44 -21.00
N GLY A 199 22.29 -0.63 -21.74
CA GLY A 199 22.63 -0.71 -23.16
C GLY A 199 21.62 -0.05 -24.10
N PRO A 200 22.04 0.19 -25.36
CA PRO A 200 21.12 0.56 -26.42
C PRO A 200 20.09 -0.55 -26.62
N ARG A 201 18.83 -0.16 -26.88
CA ARG A 201 17.71 -1.08 -27.03
C ARG A 201 16.93 -0.80 -28.31
N ILE A 202 16.53 -1.87 -28.98
CA ILE A 202 15.48 -1.86 -30.01
C ILE A 202 14.23 -2.44 -29.35
N SER A 203 13.14 -1.70 -29.39
CA SER A 203 11.86 -2.13 -28.81
C SER A 203 10.91 -2.55 -29.93
N GLY A 204 10.08 -3.56 -29.65
CA GLY A 204 8.89 -3.83 -30.45
C GLY A 204 7.85 -2.71 -30.32
N GLU A 205 6.65 -2.94 -30.83
CA GLU A 205 5.56 -1.98 -30.72
C GLU A 205 5.31 -1.60 -29.25
N SER A 206 5.30 -0.30 -28.99
CA SER A 206 4.95 0.22 -27.67
C SER A 206 3.48 -0.09 -27.40
N PHE A 207 3.19 -0.86 -26.37
CA PHE A 207 1.84 -0.93 -25.83
C PHE A 207 1.69 0.13 -24.75
N ARG A 208 0.49 0.74 -24.69
CA ARG A 208 0.16 1.69 -23.63
C ARG A 208 -0.34 0.93 -22.42
N LEU A 209 0.04 1.39 -21.24
CA LEU A 209 -0.53 0.87 -20.01
C LEU A 209 -2.05 1.10 -20.00
N GLU A 210 -2.81 0.02 -19.83
CA GLU A 210 -4.27 0.10 -19.77
C GLU A 210 -4.75 0.71 -18.44
N THR A 211 -5.94 1.33 -18.46
CA THR A 211 -6.53 1.99 -17.29
C THR A 211 -6.60 1.10 -16.04
N PRO A 212 -7.01 -0.19 -16.11
CA PRO A 212 -7.04 -1.05 -14.92
C PRO A 212 -5.66 -1.28 -14.32
N ALA A 213 -4.64 -1.48 -15.15
CA ALA A 213 -3.26 -1.67 -14.70
C ALA A 213 -2.69 -0.39 -14.05
N ALA A 214 -2.91 0.77 -14.68
CA ALA A 214 -2.53 2.06 -14.13
C ALA A 214 -3.21 2.34 -12.78
N GLY A 215 -4.52 2.05 -12.69
CA GLY A 215 -5.29 2.17 -11.46
C GLY A 215 -4.78 1.26 -10.35
N LEU A 216 -4.46 -0.01 -10.66
CA LEU A 216 -3.88 -0.94 -9.68
C LEU A 216 -2.54 -0.44 -9.14
N LEU A 217 -1.61 -0.03 -10.00
CA LEU A 217 -0.31 0.50 -9.58
C LEU A 217 -0.46 1.75 -8.73
N ALA A 218 -1.34 2.67 -9.13
CA ALA A 218 -1.66 3.87 -8.37
C ALA A 218 -2.26 3.55 -7.00
N ALA A 219 -3.14 2.55 -6.89
CA ALA A 219 -3.76 2.14 -5.64
C ALA A 219 -2.72 1.55 -4.67
N LEU A 220 -1.80 0.70 -5.17
CA LEU A 220 -0.72 0.13 -4.35
C LEU A 220 0.20 1.22 -3.78
N LEU A 221 0.56 2.21 -4.61
CA LEU A 221 1.37 3.36 -4.19
C LEU A 221 0.63 4.23 -3.17
N ALA A 222 -0.65 4.51 -3.41
CA ALA A 222 -1.48 5.34 -2.53
C ALA A 222 -1.72 4.69 -1.16
N ASP A 223 -1.89 3.37 -1.10
CA ASP A 223 -2.03 2.62 0.17
C ASP A 223 -0.75 2.70 1.00
N ASP A 224 0.42 2.41 0.40
CA ASP A 224 1.71 2.49 1.11
C ASP A 224 1.97 3.92 1.65
N LEU A 225 1.70 4.95 0.85
CA LEU A 225 1.85 6.35 1.28
C LEU A 225 0.86 6.75 2.35
N THR A 226 -0.41 6.34 2.22
CA THR A 226 -1.44 6.69 3.20
C THR A 226 -1.13 6.06 4.54
N ARG A 227 -0.73 4.79 4.57
CA ARG A 227 -0.33 4.10 5.80
C ARG A 227 0.86 4.77 6.46
N TRP A 228 1.91 5.04 5.69
CA TRP A 228 3.06 5.79 6.18
C TRP A 228 2.63 7.15 6.74
N ALA A 229 1.86 7.93 5.97
CA ALA A 229 1.47 9.28 6.36
C ALA A 229 0.67 9.30 7.66
N THR A 230 -0.15 8.27 7.89
CA THR A 230 -1.07 8.16 9.03
C THR A 230 -0.55 7.29 10.17
N ASP A 231 0.69 6.79 10.05
CA ASP A 231 1.28 5.80 10.94
C ASP A 231 0.39 4.56 11.15
N ALA A 232 -0.44 4.22 10.14
CA ALA A 232 -1.27 3.04 10.17
C ALA A 232 -0.40 1.78 9.99
N PRO A 233 -0.72 0.66 10.67
CA PRO A 233 0.04 -0.57 10.56
C PRO A 233 -0.01 -1.14 9.13
N ASP A 234 1.04 -1.87 8.77
CA ASP A 234 1.05 -2.71 7.57
C ASP A 234 0.00 -3.84 7.73
N THR A 235 -0.76 -4.11 6.67
CA THR A 235 -1.78 -5.18 6.64
C THR A 235 -1.26 -6.50 6.07
N GLY A 236 -0.06 -6.52 5.50
CA GLY A 236 0.56 -7.68 4.87
C GLY A 236 1.70 -8.28 5.70
N GLY A 237 2.15 -9.47 5.31
CA GLY A 237 3.25 -10.16 6.00
C GLY A 237 4.64 -9.53 5.83
N LEU A 238 4.78 -8.57 4.90
CA LEU A 238 6.02 -7.83 4.66
C LEU A 238 5.78 -6.34 4.83
N PRO A 239 6.64 -5.59 5.53
CA PRO A 239 6.47 -4.15 5.70
C PRO A 239 6.73 -3.40 4.40
N ALA A 240 6.01 -2.30 4.15
CA ALA A 240 6.16 -1.49 2.93
C ALA A 240 7.63 -1.10 2.63
N ARG A 241 8.42 -0.89 3.68
CA ARG A 241 9.85 -0.51 3.60
C ARG A 241 10.80 -1.61 3.12
N ARG A 242 10.32 -2.86 3.04
CA ARG A 242 11.08 -4.03 2.60
C ARG A 242 10.37 -4.83 1.50
N ARG A 243 9.27 -4.31 0.96
CA ARG A 243 8.37 -5.03 0.07
C ARG A 243 8.48 -4.54 -1.37
N LEU A 244 9.04 -5.37 -2.24
CA LEU A 244 8.99 -5.18 -3.69
C LEU A 244 7.75 -5.89 -4.22
N ARG A 245 6.85 -5.16 -4.88
CA ARG A 245 5.73 -5.78 -5.59
C ARG A 245 6.03 -5.88 -7.07
N ARG A 246 5.84 -7.06 -7.64
CA ARG A 246 5.84 -7.29 -9.08
C ARG A 246 4.42 -7.58 -9.53
N VAL A 247 3.94 -6.80 -10.49
CA VAL A 247 2.61 -6.90 -11.08
C VAL A 247 2.74 -7.45 -12.50
N ASP A 248 2.11 -8.59 -12.77
CA ASP A 248 1.94 -9.07 -14.14
C ASP A 248 0.81 -8.28 -14.81
N LEU A 249 1.12 -7.53 -15.86
CA LEU A 249 0.19 -6.62 -16.51
C LEU A 249 -0.85 -7.32 -17.40
N ARG A 250 -0.69 -8.62 -17.67
CA ARG A 250 -1.66 -9.41 -18.44
C ARG A 250 -2.78 -9.95 -17.56
N THR A 251 -2.45 -10.28 -16.31
CA THR A 251 -3.38 -10.91 -15.36
C THR A 251 -3.69 -10.04 -14.14
N LEU A 252 -3.01 -8.89 -14.02
CA LEU A 252 -3.05 -8.00 -12.86
C LEU A 252 -2.68 -8.71 -11.54
N THR A 253 -1.93 -9.81 -11.63
CA THR A 253 -1.49 -10.57 -10.47
C THR A 253 -0.36 -9.83 -9.77
N VAL A 254 -0.52 -9.58 -8.47
CA VAL A 254 0.49 -8.96 -7.62
C VAL A 254 1.24 -10.04 -6.84
N THR A 255 2.56 -10.02 -6.94
CA THR A 255 3.45 -10.87 -6.13
C THR A 255 4.39 -10.00 -5.30
N GLU A 256 4.57 -10.37 -4.03
CA GLU A 256 5.38 -9.59 -3.09
C GLU A 256 6.68 -10.34 -2.76
N HIS A 257 7.79 -9.60 -2.77
CA HIS A 257 9.13 -10.14 -2.54
C HIS A 257 9.83 -9.31 -1.45
N PRO A 258 10.44 -9.95 -0.43
CA PRO A 258 11.23 -9.23 0.55
C PRO A 258 12.54 -8.75 -0.09
N VAL A 259 12.91 -7.51 0.18
CA VAL A 259 14.19 -6.92 -0.25
C VAL A 259 14.91 -6.36 0.95
N LEU A 260 16.18 -6.74 1.08
CA LEU A 260 17.08 -6.22 2.10
C LEU A 260 18.07 -5.24 1.47
N PRO A 261 18.48 -4.18 2.20
CA PRO A 261 19.60 -3.34 1.82
C PRO A 261 20.83 -4.18 1.48
N VAL A 262 21.63 -3.67 0.56
CA VAL A 262 22.93 -4.28 0.25
C VAL A 262 23.96 -3.54 1.09
N PRO A 263 24.72 -4.23 1.96
CA PRO A 263 25.77 -3.58 2.74
C PRO A 263 26.81 -2.96 1.82
N ASP A 264 27.43 -1.87 2.28
CA ASP A 264 28.63 -1.33 1.62
C ASP A 264 29.72 -2.40 1.64
N VAL A 265 30.15 -2.83 0.45
CA VAL A 265 31.23 -3.78 0.27
C VAL A 265 32.40 -3.08 -0.38
N ALA A 266 33.62 -3.42 0.06
CA ALA A 266 34.82 -2.90 -0.58
C ALA A 266 34.83 -3.30 -2.07
N PRO A 267 35.26 -2.41 -2.98
CA PRO A 267 35.38 -2.76 -4.38
C PRO A 267 36.30 -3.98 -4.52
N MET A 268 35.94 -4.87 -5.44
CA MET A 268 36.82 -6.00 -5.76
C MET A 268 38.15 -5.45 -6.27
N PRO A 269 39.30 -5.95 -5.80
CA PRO A 269 40.59 -5.52 -6.32
C PRO A 269 40.60 -5.74 -7.84
N GLU A 270 40.96 -4.70 -8.59
CA GLU A 270 41.11 -4.81 -10.04
C GLU A 270 42.06 -5.97 -10.34
N LYS A 271 41.67 -6.85 -11.25
CA LYS A 271 42.61 -7.84 -11.78
C LYS A 271 43.70 -7.06 -12.50
N ALA A 272 44.89 -7.04 -11.95
CA ALA A 272 46.09 -6.68 -12.70
C ALA A 272 46.26 -7.72 -13.82
N GLY A 273 45.90 -7.36 -15.05
CA GLY A 273 46.09 -8.23 -16.23
C GLY A 273 45.07 -8.00 -17.32
#